data_AF-A0AAE6ZC42-F1
#
_entry.id   AF-A0AAE6ZC42-F1
#
_cell.length_a   1.000
_cell.length_b   1.000
_cell.length_c   1.000
_cell.angle_alpha   90.00
_cell.angle_beta   90.00
_cell.angle_gamma   90.00
#
_symmetry.space_group_name_H-M   'P 1'
#
loop_
_entity.id
_entity.type
_entity.pdbx_description
1 polymer ?
#
loop_
_entity_poly.entity_id
_entity_poly.type
_entity_poly.pdbx_seq_one_letter_code
_entity_poly.pdbx_strand_id
1 'polypeptide(L)'
;MKKLCIPVLAIVLMACGQQSKPAQEERQDSTAAAPETVEPVDERTFVGHMAASDLKEIRLGELASQKAKSARVKTFGAEIVKERTASTLQLQEIARQEGTTLAPELSRNDQDEIASMRDRDNMDRAYIKRMVQEQKRTVQRLQRYTDSKDTAISSYVKRTLPVASARYDEAVQILEDMRKQMNNRDISHD
;
A
#
# COMPACT_ATOMS: atom_id res chain seq x y z
N MET A 1 49.92 -44.08 -15.01
CA MET A 1 50.59 -43.96 -13.69
C MET A 1 51.03 -42.51 -13.50
N LYS A 2 51.01 -41.96 -12.28
CA LYS A 2 51.24 -40.53 -11.98
C LYS A 2 52.67 -40.28 -11.46
N LYS A 3 53.37 -39.27 -11.99
CA LYS A 3 54.52 -38.55 -11.38
C LYS A 3 54.50 -37.11 -11.95
N LEU A 4 54.22 -36.00 -11.25
CA LEU A 4 54.67 -35.45 -9.96
C LEU A 4 55.96 -34.62 -10.09
N CYS A 5 55.88 -33.28 -9.96
CA CYS A 5 56.86 -32.42 -9.25
C CYS A 5 56.42 -30.92 -9.13
N ILE A 6 56.98 -30.25 -8.11
CA ILE A 6 56.66 -28.93 -7.48
C ILE A 6 58.03 -28.35 -7.00
N PRO A 7 58.40 -27.03 -7.05
CA PRO A 7 57.65 -25.86 -6.52
C PRO A 7 57.75 -24.48 -7.25
N VAL A 8 56.83 -23.57 -6.84
CA VAL A 8 57.01 -22.15 -6.42
C VAL A 8 58.37 -21.44 -6.61
N LEU A 9 58.37 -20.23 -7.21
CA LEU A 9 59.07 -18.96 -6.81
C LEU A 9 58.71 -17.86 -7.84
N ALA A 10 58.03 -16.72 -7.60
CA ALA A 10 58.12 -15.60 -6.63
C ALA A 10 59.07 -14.44 -7.05
N ILE A 11 58.52 -13.21 -7.12
CA ILE A 11 59.16 -11.87 -6.93
C ILE A 11 60.04 -11.30 -8.09
N VAL A 12 60.04 -10.00 -8.49
CA VAL A 12 59.10 -8.83 -8.45
C VAL A 12 59.76 -7.59 -9.19
N LEU A 13 59.01 -6.48 -9.39
CA LEU A 13 59.43 -5.06 -9.66
C LEU A 13 59.66 -4.48 -11.11
N MET A 14 59.15 -3.24 -11.26
CA MET A 14 59.54 -2.10 -12.16
C MET A 14 59.31 -2.17 -13.68
N ALA A 15 59.04 -1.07 -14.42
CA ALA A 15 58.53 0.29 -14.11
C ALA A 15 58.21 1.08 -15.42
N CYS A 16 57.76 2.34 -15.29
CA CYS A 16 57.48 3.38 -16.32
C CYS A 16 56.16 3.23 -17.12
N GLY A 17 55.28 4.24 -17.24
CA GLY A 17 55.16 5.54 -16.55
C GLY A 17 54.59 6.67 -17.45
N GLN A 18 53.61 7.47 -16.98
CA GLN A 18 53.33 8.82 -17.53
C GLN A 18 52.34 9.70 -16.69
N GLN A 19 52.85 10.88 -16.29
CA GLN A 19 52.23 12.19 -15.97
C GLN A 19 50.70 12.37 -15.71
N SER A 20 50.35 12.53 -14.43
CA SER A 20 49.49 13.55 -13.79
C SER A 20 48.37 14.34 -14.52
N LYS A 21 47.16 14.36 -13.92
CA LYS A 21 46.41 15.58 -13.51
C LYS A 21 45.41 15.23 -12.38
N PRO A 22 44.95 16.20 -11.56
CA PRO A 22 44.31 15.90 -10.27
C PRO A 22 42.81 15.60 -10.37
N ALA A 23 42.34 14.66 -9.56
CA ALA A 23 40.91 14.50 -9.26
C ALA A 23 40.61 15.22 -7.94
N GLN A 24 39.66 16.15 -7.96
CA GLN A 24 39.16 16.80 -6.74
C GLN A 24 38.33 15.83 -5.91
N GLU A 25 38.50 15.92 -4.59
CA GLU A 25 37.60 15.35 -3.61
C GLU A 25 36.30 16.15 -3.58
N GLU A 26 35.19 15.56 -4.00
CA GLU A 26 33.85 16.02 -3.61
C GLU A 26 33.12 14.90 -2.87
N ARG A 27 32.94 15.11 -1.56
CA ARG A 27 31.97 14.36 -0.77
C ARG A 27 30.58 14.80 -1.20
N GLN A 28 29.81 13.91 -1.83
CA GLN A 28 28.37 14.06 -1.91
C GLN A 28 27.71 13.15 -0.88
N ASP A 29 27.62 13.66 0.35
CA ASP A 29 26.47 13.33 1.19
C ASP A 29 25.26 14.02 0.56
N SER A 30 24.28 13.23 0.14
CA SER A 30 22.95 13.69 -0.18
C SER A 30 21.97 12.55 0.03
N THR A 31 21.65 12.35 1.32
CA THR A 31 20.37 11.74 1.72
C THR A 31 19.23 12.68 1.28
N ALA A 32 18.92 12.67 -0.02
CA ALA A 32 17.79 13.37 -0.62
C ALA A 32 16.82 12.33 -1.17
N ALA A 33 15.64 12.24 -0.58
CA ALA A 33 14.58 11.38 -1.11
C ALA A 33 14.22 11.87 -2.52
N ALA A 34 14.53 11.06 -3.54
CA ALA A 34 14.13 11.35 -4.90
C ALA A 34 12.60 11.45 -4.95
N PRO A 35 12.02 12.44 -5.66
CA PRO A 35 10.60 12.41 -5.94
C PRO A 35 10.33 11.16 -6.79
N GLU A 36 9.40 10.30 -6.35
CA GLU A 36 8.94 9.19 -7.17
C GLU A 36 8.40 9.76 -8.49
N THR A 37 9.12 9.53 -9.58
CA THR A 37 8.66 9.83 -10.93
C THR A 37 7.46 8.94 -11.20
N VAL A 38 6.26 9.52 -11.09
CA VAL A 38 5.01 8.81 -11.32
C VAL A 38 4.84 8.57 -12.81
N GLU A 39 5.37 7.44 -13.26
CA GLU A 39 5.09 6.88 -14.59
C GLU A 39 3.57 6.79 -14.83
N PRO A 40 3.10 6.98 -16.07
CA PRO A 40 1.70 6.76 -16.41
C PRO A 40 1.35 5.30 -16.12
N VAL A 41 0.51 5.10 -15.11
CA VAL A 41 0.14 3.76 -14.65
C VAL A 41 -0.77 3.11 -15.69
N ASP A 42 -0.29 2.03 -16.29
CA ASP A 42 -1.02 1.20 -17.25
C ASP A 42 -2.40 0.76 -16.69
N GLU A 43 -3.39 0.67 -17.58
CA GLU A 43 -4.79 0.41 -17.23
C GLU A 43 -4.97 -0.95 -16.55
N ARG A 44 -4.23 -1.98 -17.02
CA ARG A 44 -4.19 -3.30 -16.39
C ARG A 44 -3.56 -3.26 -14.99
N THR A 45 -2.55 -2.41 -14.83
CA THR A 45 -1.88 -2.14 -13.55
C THR A 45 -2.81 -1.44 -12.55
N PHE A 46 -3.72 -0.56 -13.02
CA PHE A 46 -4.80 0.00 -12.19
C PHE A 46 -5.78 -1.07 -11.69
N VAL A 47 -6.29 -1.93 -12.59
CA VAL A 47 -7.26 -2.99 -12.22
C VAL A 47 -6.66 -3.94 -11.18
N GLY A 48 -5.42 -4.39 -11.40
CA GLY A 48 -4.69 -5.24 -10.45
C GLY A 48 -4.48 -4.58 -9.07
N HIS A 49 -4.02 -3.32 -9.05
CA HIS A 49 -3.81 -2.61 -7.79
C HIS A 49 -5.11 -2.31 -7.02
N MET A 50 -6.20 -2.00 -7.73
CA MET A 50 -7.50 -1.80 -7.09
C MET A 50 -8.00 -3.09 -6.44
N ALA A 51 -7.90 -4.24 -7.12
CA ALA A 51 -8.38 -5.51 -6.57
C ALA A 51 -7.52 -6.03 -5.40
N ALA A 52 -6.20 -5.79 -5.42
CA ALA A 52 -5.34 -6.06 -4.27
C ALA A 52 -5.69 -5.17 -3.06
N SER A 53 -5.99 -3.89 -3.29
CA SER A 53 -6.47 -2.96 -2.25
C SER A 53 -7.81 -3.40 -1.68
N ASP A 54 -8.77 -3.77 -2.55
CA ASP A 54 -10.07 -4.30 -2.13
C ASP A 54 -9.92 -5.54 -1.25
N LEU A 55 -9.11 -6.53 -1.65
CA LEU A 55 -8.89 -7.75 -0.87
C LEU A 55 -8.30 -7.46 0.52
N LYS A 56 -7.36 -6.52 0.60
CA LYS A 56 -6.78 -6.08 1.87
C LYS A 56 -7.82 -5.42 2.77
N GLU A 57 -8.61 -4.51 2.22
CA GLU A 57 -9.69 -3.84 2.95
C GLU A 57 -10.79 -4.81 3.39
N ILE A 58 -11.10 -5.85 2.60
CA ILE A 58 -11.98 -6.95 3.00
C ILE A 58 -11.42 -7.64 4.25
N ARG A 59 -10.15 -8.06 4.26
CA ARG A 59 -9.56 -8.74 5.43
C ARG A 59 -9.49 -7.84 6.67
N LEU A 60 -9.22 -6.55 6.50
CA LEU A 60 -9.25 -5.58 7.59
C LEU A 60 -10.69 -5.39 8.12
N GLY A 61 -11.70 -5.33 7.25
CA GLY A 61 -13.11 -5.18 7.62
C GLY A 61 -13.70 -6.44 8.27
N GLU A 62 -13.33 -7.64 7.79
CA GLU A 62 -13.63 -8.94 8.43
C GLU A 62 -13.06 -8.96 9.86
N LEU A 63 -11.80 -8.54 10.02
CA LEU A 63 -11.14 -8.46 11.32
C LEU A 63 -11.86 -7.48 12.25
N ALA A 64 -12.23 -6.28 11.78
CA ALA A 64 -12.95 -5.30 12.58
C ALA A 64 -14.34 -5.81 13.01
N SER A 65 -15.09 -6.45 12.10
CA SER A 65 -16.39 -7.06 12.40
C SER A 65 -16.30 -8.10 13.52
N GLN A 66 -15.22 -8.88 13.56
CA GLN A 66 -14.98 -9.92 14.56
C GLN A 66 -14.40 -9.40 15.89
N LYS A 67 -13.47 -8.44 15.85
CA LYS A 67 -12.59 -8.09 16.98
C LYS A 67 -12.78 -6.68 17.56
N ALA A 68 -13.37 -5.74 16.84
CA ALA A 68 -13.54 -4.39 17.36
C ALA A 68 -14.47 -4.36 18.60
N LYS A 69 -14.26 -3.41 19.51
CA LYS A 69 -15.09 -3.25 20.71
C LYS A 69 -16.24 -2.26 20.48
N SER A 70 -16.01 -1.24 19.66
CA SER A 70 -16.97 -0.22 19.26
C SER A 70 -17.93 -0.74 18.19
N ALA A 71 -19.24 -0.61 18.46
CA ALA A 71 -20.28 -0.95 17.50
C ALA A 71 -20.12 -0.19 16.16
N ARG A 72 -19.75 1.10 16.21
CA ARG A 72 -19.53 1.92 15.01
C ARG A 72 -18.38 1.40 14.15
N VAL A 73 -17.32 0.87 14.77
CA VAL A 73 -16.18 0.26 14.06
C VAL A 73 -16.55 -1.08 13.43
N LYS A 74 -17.37 -1.90 14.11
CA LYS A 74 -17.92 -3.14 13.52
C LYS A 74 -18.78 -2.85 12.30
N THR A 75 -19.69 -1.89 12.38
CA THR A 75 -20.54 -1.47 11.26
C THR A 75 -19.70 -1.00 10.08
N PHE A 76 -18.76 -0.07 10.32
CA PHE A 76 -17.85 0.42 9.27
C PHE A 76 -17.06 -0.73 8.60
N GLY A 77 -16.55 -1.70 9.39
CA GLY A 77 -15.87 -2.88 8.85
C GLY A 77 -16.77 -3.76 7.98
N ALA A 78 -18.01 -4.01 8.39
CA ALA A 78 -18.98 -4.80 7.63
C ALA A 78 -19.40 -4.11 6.32
N GLU A 79 -19.54 -2.78 6.33
CA GLU A 79 -19.85 -2.00 5.13
C GLU A 79 -18.68 -2.00 4.13
N ILE A 80 -17.44 -1.84 4.60
CA ILE A 80 -16.24 -1.98 3.77
C ILE A 80 -16.16 -3.36 3.12
N VAL A 81 -16.40 -4.46 3.86
CA VAL A 81 -16.42 -5.81 3.28
C VAL A 81 -17.44 -5.91 2.14
N LYS A 82 -18.66 -5.40 2.34
CA LYS A 82 -19.72 -5.41 1.33
C LYS A 82 -19.33 -4.61 0.09
N GLU A 83 -18.85 -3.39 0.27
CA GLU A 83 -18.50 -2.46 -0.82
C GLU A 83 -17.29 -2.96 -1.62
N ARG A 84 -16.24 -3.44 -0.94
CA ARG A 84 -15.02 -3.95 -1.58
C ARG A 84 -15.24 -5.28 -2.27
N THR A 85 -16.12 -6.15 -1.75
CA THR A 85 -16.54 -7.37 -2.46
C THR A 85 -17.27 -7.01 -3.77
N ALA A 86 -18.21 -6.07 -3.72
CA ALA A 86 -18.93 -5.61 -4.91
C ALA A 86 -18.02 -4.88 -5.91
N SER A 87 -16.97 -4.21 -5.43
CA SER A 87 -15.92 -3.57 -6.23
C SER A 87 -15.04 -4.60 -6.95
N THR A 88 -14.53 -5.61 -6.22
CA THR A 88 -13.71 -6.69 -6.80
C THR A 88 -14.44 -7.46 -7.89
N LEU A 89 -15.73 -7.76 -7.72
CA LEU A 89 -16.55 -8.41 -8.75
C LEU A 89 -16.64 -7.58 -10.05
N GLN A 90 -16.62 -6.25 -9.96
CA GLN A 90 -16.59 -5.38 -11.15
C GLN A 90 -15.23 -5.40 -11.83
N LEU A 91 -14.14 -5.32 -11.04
CA LEU A 91 -12.77 -5.40 -11.55
C LEU A 91 -12.50 -6.74 -12.26
N GLN A 92 -13.06 -7.84 -11.74
CA GLN A 92 -13.01 -9.15 -12.38
C GLN A 92 -13.74 -9.19 -13.72
N GLU A 93 -14.89 -8.52 -13.84
CA GLU A 93 -15.62 -8.42 -15.11
C GLU A 93 -14.87 -7.54 -16.13
N ILE A 94 -14.25 -6.44 -15.71
CA ILE A 94 -13.38 -5.60 -16.56
C ILE A 94 -12.21 -6.44 -17.10
N ALA A 95 -11.47 -7.11 -16.20
CA ALA A 95 -10.37 -7.99 -16.58
C ALA A 95 -10.80 -9.10 -17.56
N ARG A 96 -12.02 -9.64 -17.40
CA ARG A 96 -12.59 -10.66 -18.30
C ARG A 96 -12.95 -10.08 -19.68
N GLN A 97 -13.43 -8.84 -19.76
CA GLN A 97 -13.71 -8.16 -21.02
C GLN A 97 -12.42 -7.88 -21.81
N GLU A 98 -11.31 -7.61 -21.12
CA GLU A 98 -9.95 -7.50 -21.68
C GLU A 98 -9.32 -8.87 -22.05
N GLY A 99 -10.04 -9.98 -21.89
CA GLY A 99 -9.54 -11.33 -22.20
C GLY A 99 -8.56 -11.90 -21.16
N THR A 100 -8.59 -11.39 -19.94
CA THR A 100 -7.69 -11.79 -18.84
C THR A 100 -8.48 -12.38 -17.65
N THR A 101 -7.79 -12.82 -16.60
CA THR A 101 -8.41 -13.24 -15.34
C THR A 101 -7.78 -12.49 -14.18
N LEU A 102 -8.58 -12.20 -13.15
CA LEU A 102 -8.16 -11.42 -12.00
C LEU A 102 -8.43 -12.20 -10.70
N ALA A 103 -7.36 -12.77 -10.17
CA ALA A 103 -7.30 -13.34 -8.82
C ALA A 103 -6.41 -12.42 -7.98
N PRO A 104 -6.98 -11.51 -7.17
CA PRO A 104 -6.17 -10.67 -6.29
C PRO A 104 -5.53 -11.52 -5.19
N GLU A 105 -4.27 -11.22 -4.88
CA GLU A 105 -3.52 -11.84 -3.79
C GLU A 105 -3.01 -10.74 -2.83
N LEU A 106 -2.86 -11.08 -1.55
CA LEU A 106 -2.24 -10.20 -0.58
C LEU A 106 -0.72 -10.32 -0.64
N SER A 107 -0.01 -9.20 -0.72
CA SER A 107 1.44 -9.23 -0.52
C SER A 107 1.77 -9.71 0.90
N ARG A 108 2.98 -10.25 1.10
CA ARG A 108 3.42 -10.67 2.43
C ARG A 108 3.33 -9.53 3.46
N ASN A 109 3.67 -8.30 3.07
CA ASN A 109 3.56 -7.13 3.94
C ASN A 109 2.12 -6.84 4.35
N ASP A 110 1.14 -7.07 3.46
CA ASP A 110 -0.28 -6.90 3.78
C ASP A 110 -0.77 -7.98 4.76
N GLN A 111 -0.34 -9.23 4.55
CA GLN A 111 -0.64 -10.35 5.45
C GLN A 111 -0.08 -10.11 6.85
N ASP A 112 1.20 -9.71 6.95
CA ASP A 112 1.88 -9.39 8.20
C ASP A 112 1.23 -8.16 8.89
N GLU A 113 0.82 -7.14 8.12
CA GLU A 113 0.10 -5.97 8.63
C GLU A 113 -1.26 -6.36 9.24
N ILE A 114 -2.08 -7.14 8.51
CA ILE A 114 -3.39 -7.63 8.96
C ILE A 114 -3.24 -8.48 10.22
N ALA A 115 -2.25 -9.38 10.25
CA ALA A 115 -1.96 -10.21 11.42
C ALA A 115 -1.58 -9.34 12.64
N SER A 116 -0.71 -8.33 12.46
CA SER A 116 -0.31 -7.40 13.52
C SER A 116 -1.43 -6.51 14.05
N MET A 117 -2.52 -6.35 13.30
CA MET A 117 -3.68 -5.57 13.71
C MET A 117 -4.58 -6.34 14.68
N ARG A 118 -4.61 -7.69 14.60
CA ARG A 118 -5.55 -8.54 15.34
C ARG A 118 -5.43 -8.42 16.85
N ASP A 119 -4.20 -8.37 17.34
CA ASP A 119 -3.87 -8.46 18.77
C ASP A 119 -3.34 -7.12 19.32
N ARG A 120 -3.64 -6.01 18.62
CA ARG A 120 -3.09 -4.68 18.91
C ARG A 120 -3.88 -3.95 20.01
N ASP A 121 -3.17 -3.33 20.96
CA ASP A 121 -3.78 -2.44 21.94
C ASP A 121 -4.49 -1.27 21.25
N ASN A 122 -5.70 -0.95 21.75
CA ASN A 122 -6.61 0.02 21.12
C ASN A 122 -6.89 -0.29 19.63
N MET A 123 -7.04 -1.58 19.28
CA MET A 123 -7.30 -2.10 17.93
C MET A 123 -8.27 -1.23 17.13
N ASP A 124 -9.44 -0.90 17.68
CA ASP A 124 -10.45 -0.01 17.08
C ASP A 124 -9.87 1.29 16.50
N ARG A 125 -9.04 1.99 17.27
CA ARG A 125 -8.41 3.26 16.88
C ARG A 125 -7.30 3.03 15.85
N ALA A 126 -6.53 1.95 16.00
CA ALA A 126 -5.48 1.57 15.05
C ALA A 126 -6.06 1.19 13.68
N TYR A 127 -7.15 0.42 13.67
CA TYR A 127 -7.92 0.04 12.50
C TYR A 127 -8.49 1.27 11.80
N ILE A 128 -9.22 2.15 12.51
CA ILE A 128 -9.79 3.35 11.87
C ILE A 128 -8.68 4.27 11.33
N LYS A 129 -7.59 4.50 12.08
CA LYS A 129 -6.43 5.25 11.58
C LYS A 129 -5.85 4.62 10.31
N ARG A 130 -5.85 3.28 10.21
CA ARG A 130 -5.38 2.57 9.01
C ARG A 130 -6.35 2.71 7.84
N MET A 131 -7.65 2.63 8.09
CA MET A 131 -8.69 2.79 7.07
C MET A 131 -8.74 4.21 6.51
N VAL A 132 -8.51 5.26 7.32
CA VAL A 132 -8.31 6.63 6.81
C VAL A 132 -7.19 6.68 5.76
N GLN A 133 -6.09 5.95 5.98
CA GLN A 133 -4.97 5.90 5.02
C GLN A 133 -5.31 5.12 3.75
N GLU A 134 -5.97 3.96 3.86
CA GLU A 134 -6.38 3.20 2.67
C GLU A 134 -7.47 3.92 1.87
N GLN A 135 -8.53 4.44 2.50
CA GLN A 135 -9.57 5.19 1.78
C GLN A 135 -8.98 6.42 1.08
N LYS A 136 -8.03 7.13 1.70
CA LYS A 136 -7.32 8.25 1.05
C LYS A 136 -6.57 7.80 -0.20
N ARG A 137 -5.83 6.69 -0.12
CA ARG A 137 -5.09 6.12 -1.27
C ARG A 137 -6.04 5.67 -2.37
N THR A 138 -7.16 5.05 -2.00
CA THR A 138 -8.22 4.61 -2.92
C THR A 138 -8.85 5.80 -3.65
N VAL A 139 -9.26 6.86 -2.94
CA VAL A 139 -9.76 8.12 -3.55
C VAL A 139 -8.71 8.74 -4.46
N GLN A 140 -7.46 8.87 -4.01
CA GLN A 140 -6.36 9.42 -4.82
C GLN A 140 -6.06 8.59 -6.08
N ARG A 141 -6.20 7.26 -6.02
CA ARG A 141 -6.02 6.40 -7.19
C ARG A 141 -7.17 6.58 -8.17
N LEU A 142 -8.41 6.56 -7.70
CA LEU A 142 -9.60 6.77 -8.54
C LEU A 142 -9.59 8.15 -9.22
N GLN A 143 -9.15 9.20 -8.52
CA GLN A 143 -8.99 10.55 -9.07
C GLN A 143 -8.02 10.64 -10.26
N ARG A 144 -7.05 9.72 -10.39
CA ARG A 144 -6.13 9.70 -11.55
C ARG A 144 -6.77 9.17 -12.84
N TYR A 145 -7.94 8.53 -12.74
CA TYR A 145 -8.63 7.85 -13.85
C TYR A 145 -10.02 8.45 -14.17
N THR A 146 -10.36 9.62 -13.63
CA THR A 146 -11.62 10.32 -13.94
C THR A 146 -11.80 10.60 -15.43
N ASP A 147 -10.69 10.91 -16.11
CA ASP A 147 -10.63 11.26 -17.53
C ASP A 147 -10.16 10.11 -18.44
N SER A 148 -10.14 8.88 -17.90
CA SER A 148 -9.75 7.67 -18.63
C SER A 148 -10.52 7.53 -19.95
N LYS A 149 -9.82 7.06 -20.98
CA LYS A 149 -10.40 6.80 -22.31
C LYS A 149 -10.94 5.38 -22.44
N ASP A 150 -10.44 4.45 -21.63
CA ASP A 150 -11.14 3.20 -21.43
C ASP A 150 -12.51 3.43 -20.76
N THR A 151 -13.55 2.91 -21.40
CA THR A 151 -14.95 3.17 -21.01
C THR A 151 -15.37 2.32 -19.81
N ALA A 152 -14.75 1.17 -19.58
CA ALA A 152 -15.03 0.29 -18.46
C ALA A 152 -14.42 0.87 -17.16
N ILE A 153 -13.16 1.30 -17.21
CA ILE A 153 -12.45 2.03 -16.15
C ILE A 153 -13.15 3.36 -15.86
N SER A 154 -13.50 4.16 -16.87
CA SER A 154 -14.24 5.42 -16.66
C SER A 154 -15.58 5.18 -15.93
N SER A 155 -16.31 4.12 -16.30
CA SER A 155 -17.58 3.75 -15.66
C SER A 155 -17.39 3.24 -14.23
N TYR A 156 -16.36 2.44 -13.99
CA TYR A 156 -15.97 1.97 -12.66
C TYR A 156 -15.59 3.13 -11.74
N VAL A 157 -14.74 4.05 -12.20
CA VAL A 157 -14.32 5.23 -11.42
C VAL A 157 -15.52 6.10 -11.05
N LYS A 158 -16.42 6.38 -12.01
CA LYS A 158 -17.64 7.17 -11.77
C LYS A 158 -18.56 6.55 -10.71
N ARG A 159 -18.63 5.23 -10.62
CA ARG A 159 -19.42 4.53 -9.58
C ARG A 159 -18.69 4.45 -8.23
N THR A 160 -17.39 4.17 -8.23
CA THR A 160 -16.63 3.83 -7.02
C THR A 160 -16.11 5.07 -6.28
N LEU A 161 -15.73 6.15 -6.99
CA LEU A 161 -15.20 7.38 -6.39
C LEU A 161 -16.12 8.02 -5.33
N PRO A 162 -17.42 8.27 -5.56
CA PRO A 162 -18.28 8.88 -4.53
C PRO A 162 -18.43 8.01 -3.28
N VAL A 163 -18.47 6.67 -3.44
CA VAL A 163 -18.54 5.72 -2.32
C VAL A 163 -17.24 5.73 -1.52
N ALA A 164 -16.09 5.69 -2.19
CA ALA A 164 -14.78 5.76 -1.54
C ALA A 164 -14.56 7.09 -0.79
N SER A 165 -15.01 8.21 -1.34
CA SER A 165 -14.97 9.51 -0.66
C SER A 165 -15.84 9.52 0.60
N ALA A 166 -17.08 9.01 0.52
CA ALA A 166 -17.96 8.92 1.69
C ALA A 166 -17.35 8.06 2.83
N ARG A 167 -16.70 6.94 2.49
CA ARG A 167 -15.99 6.10 3.47
C ARG A 167 -14.72 6.72 4.02
N TYR A 168 -14.01 7.53 3.23
CA TYR A 168 -12.90 8.33 3.73
C TYR A 168 -13.37 9.33 4.78
N ASP A 169 -14.41 10.12 4.47
CA ASP A 169 -14.96 11.14 5.36
C ASP A 169 -15.51 10.52 6.65
N GLU A 170 -16.22 9.39 6.55
CA GLU A 170 -16.69 8.66 7.73
C GLU A 170 -15.55 8.14 8.60
N ALA A 171 -14.50 7.54 8.01
CA ALA A 171 -13.34 7.06 8.75
C ALA A 171 -12.62 8.20 9.49
N VAL A 172 -12.50 9.37 8.86
CA VAL A 172 -11.98 10.59 9.48
C VAL A 172 -12.86 11.02 10.65
N GLN A 173 -14.18 11.05 10.48
CA GLN A 173 -15.11 11.43 11.53
C GLN A 173 -15.06 10.46 12.73
N ILE A 174 -14.98 9.15 12.50
CA ILE A 174 -14.82 8.14 13.56
C ILE A 174 -13.51 8.40 14.34
N LEU A 175 -12.41 8.70 13.65
CA LEU A 175 -11.11 8.95 14.27
C LEU A 175 -11.13 10.21 15.15
N GLU A 176 -11.77 11.28 14.68
CA GLU A 176 -11.90 12.53 15.42
C GLU A 176 -12.83 12.41 16.64
N ASP A 177 -13.92 11.66 16.52
CA ASP A 177 -14.81 11.41 17.66
C ASP A 177 -14.13 10.55 18.73
N MET A 178 -13.34 9.54 18.33
CA MET A 178 -12.47 8.79 19.25
C MET A 178 -11.47 9.70 19.96
N ARG A 179 -10.84 10.65 19.25
CA ARG A 179 -9.89 11.60 19.82
C ARG A 179 -10.53 12.48 20.89
N LYS A 180 -11.71 13.04 20.62
CA LYS A 180 -12.47 13.84 21.61
C LYS A 180 -12.87 13.02 22.84
N GLN A 181 -13.30 11.77 22.65
CA GLN A 181 -13.68 10.86 23.75
C GLN A 181 -12.50 10.42 24.63
N MET A 182 -11.26 10.50 24.15
CA MET A 182 -10.07 10.31 24.98
C MET A 182 -9.83 11.56 25.82
N ASN A 183 -9.67 12.73 25.18
CA ASN A 183 -9.41 13.99 25.86
C ASN A 183 -10.43 14.31 26.97
N ASN A 184 -11.73 14.05 26.74
CA ASN A 184 -12.76 14.28 27.76
C ASN A 184 -12.71 13.31 28.94
N ARG A 185 -12.10 12.12 28.79
CA ARG A 185 -11.93 11.16 29.90
C ARG A 185 -10.76 11.56 30.79
N ASP A 186 -9.70 12.09 30.21
CA ASP A 186 -8.52 12.56 30.93
C ASP A 186 -8.86 13.78 31.83
N ILE A 187 -9.77 14.64 31.38
CA ILE A 187 -10.26 15.81 32.16
C ILE A 187 -11.22 15.43 33.30
N SER A 188 -11.80 14.22 33.29
CA SER A 188 -12.85 13.80 34.23
C SER A 188 -12.33 13.03 35.46
N HIS A 189 -11.01 12.92 35.64
CA HIS A 189 -10.38 12.14 36.71
C HIS A 189 -9.43 12.95 37.61
N ASP A 190 -9.37 14.28 37.43
CA ASP A 190 -8.77 15.26 38.36
C ASP A 190 -9.88 15.93 39.23
#